data_AF-A0A660TFY8-F1
#
_entry.id   AF-A0A660TFY8-F1
#
_cell.length_a   1.000
_cell.length_b   1.000
_cell.length_c   1.000
_cell.angle_alpha   90.00
_cell.angle_beta   90.00
_cell.angle_gamma   90.00
#
_symmetry.space_group_name_H-M   'P 1'
#
loop_
_entity.id
_entity.type
_entity.pdbx_description
1 polymer ?
#
loop_
_entity_poly.entity_id
_entity_poly.type
_entity_poly.pdbx_seq_one_letter_code
_entity_poly.pdbx_strand_id
1 'polypeptide(L)'
;MSSKNDKEYFIAVKTEYKLLERKYLKYKENLKKWENRIDLARQAGKSDLQIDAESQVEIIRNEIKYLTDKLVNLKIEVEKTVRAIHESPQQLSIDPNKLLADINNLIGDSRSMEIEKDINKINADNELEELKKKMES
;
A
#
# COMPACT_ATOMS: atom_id res chain seq x y z
N MET A 1 2.53 -17.87 -28.77
CA MET A 1 1.48 -17.01 -28.17
C MET A 1 2.13 -16.14 -27.10
N SER A 2 1.60 -14.94 -26.81
CA SER A 2 1.70 -14.20 -25.53
C SER A 2 2.33 -12.79 -25.47
N SER A 3 2.82 -12.14 -26.53
CA SER A 3 3.28 -10.74 -26.39
C SER A 3 2.16 -9.73 -26.06
N LYS A 4 0.91 -10.09 -26.37
CA LYS A 4 -0.28 -9.28 -26.10
C LYS A 4 -0.76 -9.44 -24.65
N ASN A 5 -0.64 -10.65 -24.10
CA ASN A 5 -1.10 -11.00 -22.76
C ASN A 5 -0.23 -10.33 -21.68
N ASP A 6 1.09 -10.27 -21.90
CA ASP A 6 2.03 -9.71 -20.91
C ASP A 6 1.91 -8.17 -20.82
N LYS A 7 1.63 -7.50 -21.95
CA LYS A 7 1.34 -6.05 -21.98
C LYS A 7 0.00 -5.73 -21.31
N GLU A 8 -1.02 -6.54 -21.55
CA GLU A 8 -2.33 -6.40 -20.92
C GLU A 8 -2.25 -6.62 -19.40
N TYR A 9 -1.49 -7.63 -18.96
CA TYR A 9 -1.18 -7.85 -17.55
C TYR A 9 -0.46 -6.66 -16.92
N PHE A 10 0.55 -6.10 -17.58
CA PHE A 10 1.24 -4.91 -17.05
C PHE A 10 0.32 -3.69 -16.92
N ILE A 11 -0.51 -3.44 -17.94
CA ILE A 11 -1.48 -2.34 -17.89
C ILE A 11 -2.47 -2.56 -16.75
N ALA A 12 -2.93 -3.80 -16.53
CA ALA A 12 -3.83 -4.15 -15.44
C ALA A 12 -3.19 -3.89 -14.07
N VAL A 13 -2.00 -4.43 -13.81
CA VAL A 13 -1.25 -4.23 -12.55
C VAL A 13 -0.98 -2.75 -12.30
N LYS A 14 -0.52 -2.01 -13.31
CA LYS A 14 -0.24 -0.57 -13.19
C LYS A 14 -1.51 0.23 -12.87
N THR A 15 -2.64 -0.17 -13.46
CA THR A 15 -3.93 0.47 -13.23
C THR A 15 -4.41 0.18 -11.81
N GLU A 16 -4.31 -1.07 -11.37
CA GLU A 16 -4.67 -1.49 -10.02
C GLU A 16 -3.84 -0.78 -8.96
N TYR A 17 -2.51 -0.71 -9.14
CA TYR A 17 -1.61 0.02 -8.24
C TYR A 17 -2.06 1.49 -8.09
N LYS A 18 -2.30 2.19 -9.20
CA LYS A 18 -2.73 3.59 -9.16
C LYS A 18 -4.10 3.78 -8.52
N LEU A 19 -5.00 2.81 -8.66
CA LEU A 19 -6.31 2.86 -8.02
C LEU A 19 -6.18 2.69 -6.50
N LEU A 20 -5.38 1.71 -6.06
CA LEU A 20 -5.11 1.46 -4.64
C LEU A 20 -4.38 2.64 -4.01
N GLU A 21 -3.39 3.21 -4.69
CA GLU A 21 -2.65 4.40 -4.25
C GLU A 21 -3.59 5.60 -4.03
N ARG A 22 -4.45 5.91 -5.01
CA ARG A 22 -5.43 7.00 -4.88
C ARG A 22 -6.39 6.76 -3.71
N LYS A 23 -6.81 5.51 -3.53
CA LYS A 23 -7.68 5.14 -2.42
C LYS A 23 -6.95 5.36 -1.09
N TYR A 24 -5.74 4.86 -0.95
CA TYR A 24 -4.89 5.05 0.22
C TYR A 24 -4.76 6.54 0.59
N LEU A 25 -4.38 7.38 -0.36
CA LEU A 25 -4.20 8.82 -0.12
C LEU A 25 -5.50 9.48 0.36
N LYS A 26 -6.65 9.11 -0.21
CA LYS A 26 -7.95 9.60 0.23
C LYS A 26 -8.27 9.19 1.67
N TYR A 27 -7.95 7.95 2.06
CA TYR A 27 -8.14 7.51 3.44
C TYR A 27 -7.17 8.20 4.40
N LYS A 28 -5.92 8.45 4.00
CA LYS A 28 -4.95 9.23 4.80
C LYS A 28 -5.41 10.67 5.05
N GLU A 29 -5.94 11.34 4.02
CA GLU A 29 -6.55 12.67 4.17
C GLU A 29 -7.78 12.65 5.09
N ASN A 30 -8.63 11.62 4.95
CA ASN A 30 -9.80 11.46 5.80
C ASN A 30 -9.43 11.15 7.25
N LEU A 31 -8.38 10.36 7.48
CA LEU A 31 -7.85 10.08 8.82
C LEU A 31 -7.51 11.38 9.54
N LYS A 32 -6.74 12.26 8.89
CA LYS A 32 -6.38 13.58 9.44
C LYS A 32 -7.61 14.42 9.79
N LYS A 33 -8.66 14.39 8.96
CA LYS A 33 -9.91 15.10 9.24
C LYS A 33 -10.62 14.57 10.48
N TRP A 34 -10.64 13.26 10.67
CA TRP A 34 -11.28 12.64 11.83
C TRP A 34 -10.45 12.77 13.11
N GLU A 35 -9.13 12.69 13.03
CA GLU A 35 -8.24 13.00 14.16
C GLU A 35 -8.45 14.45 14.64
N ASN A 36 -8.54 15.41 13.72
CA ASN A 36 -8.89 16.78 14.08
C ASN A 36 -10.29 16.90 14.72
N ARG A 37 -11.26 16.06 14.32
CA ARG A 37 -12.60 16.05 14.94
C ARG A 37 -12.56 15.53 16.37
N ILE A 38 -11.73 14.53 16.67
CA ILE A 38 -11.51 14.05 18.04
C ILE A 38 -10.98 15.21 18.90
N ASP A 39 -9.97 15.93 18.41
CA ASP A 39 -9.38 17.05 19.15
C ASP A 39 -10.40 18.17 19.41
N LEU A 40 -11.20 18.53 18.41
CA LEU A 40 -12.28 19.53 18.56
C LEU A 40 -13.36 19.07 19.54
N ALA A 41 -13.80 17.82 19.46
CA ALA A 41 -14.80 17.25 20.36
C ALA A 41 -14.28 17.22 21.81
N ARG A 42 -13.01 16.85 22.00
CA ARG A 42 -12.33 16.87 23.30
C ARG A 42 -12.25 18.27 23.88
N GLN A 43 -11.83 19.26 23.09
CA GLN A 43 -11.78 20.68 23.51
C GLN A 43 -13.16 21.23 23.90
N ALA A 44 -14.21 20.77 23.21
CA ALA A 44 -15.59 21.18 23.46
C ALA A 44 -16.29 20.37 24.59
N GLY A 45 -15.61 19.39 25.20
CA GLY A 45 -16.19 18.52 26.22
C GLY A 45 -17.35 17.65 25.72
N LYS A 46 -17.38 17.34 24.41
CA LYS A 46 -18.44 16.54 23.77
C LYS A 46 -18.01 15.08 23.67
N SER A 47 -18.10 14.36 24.78
CA SER A 47 -17.63 12.98 24.91
C SER A 47 -18.26 12.02 23.89
N ASP A 48 -19.57 12.14 23.61
CA ASP A 48 -20.23 11.26 22.64
C ASP A 48 -19.65 11.45 21.22
N LEU A 49 -19.45 12.71 20.80
CA LEU A 49 -18.84 13.03 19.51
C LEU A 49 -17.38 12.59 19.43
N GLN A 50 -16.67 12.61 20.56
CA GLN A 50 -15.31 12.11 20.64
C GLN A 50 -15.27 10.60 20.40
N ILE A 51 -16.13 9.83 21.09
CA ILE A 51 -16.21 8.37 20.96
C ILE A 51 -16.57 7.97 19.53
N ASP A 52 -17.56 8.64 18.93
CA ASP A 52 -17.96 8.39 17.54
C ASP A 52 -16.81 8.68 16.56
N ALA A 53 -16.07 9.77 16.77
CA ALA A 53 -14.93 10.13 15.94
C ALA A 53 -13.76 9.15 16.11
N GLU A 54 -13.50 8.68 17.33
CA GLU A 54 -12.49 7.66 17.64
C GLU A 54 -12.80 6.34 16.92
N SER A 55 -14.07 5.90 16.95
CA SER A 55 -14.50 4.71 16.20
C SER A 55 -14.27 4.84 14.70
N GLN A 56 -14.55 6.02 14.12
CA GLN A 56 -14.29 6.27 12.69
C GLN A 56 -12.79 6.27 12.37
N VAL A 57 -11.95 6.82 13.25
CA VAL A 57 -10.49 6.75 13.10
C VAL A 57 -10.00 5.31 13.07
N GLU A 58 -10.51 4.44 13.95
CA GLU A 58 -10.14 3.03 13.98
C GLU A 58 -10.50 2.31 12.67
N ILE A 59 -11.73 2.52 12.17
CA ILE A 59 -12.18 1.96 10.88
C ILE A 59 -11.26 2.42 9.74
N ILE A 60 -10.94 3.72 9.70
CA ILE A 60 -10.07 4.29 8.66
C ILE A 60 -8.66 3.72 8.75
N ARG A 61 -8.10 3.56 9.95
CA ARG A 61 -6.76 2.97 10.15
C ARG A 61 -6.72 1.52 9.66
N ASN A 62 -7.77 0.74 9.92
CA ASN A 62 -7.87 -0.63 9.44
C ASN A 62 -7.94 -0.70 7.91
N GLU A 63 -8.70 0.20 7.26
CA GLU A 63 -8.74 0.27 5.80
C GLU A 63 -7.39 0.72 5.21
N ILE A 64 -6.70 1.66 5.86
CA ILE A 64 -5.34 2.06 5.47
C ILE A 64 -4.40 0.84 5.51
N LYS A 65 -4.40 0.08 6.62
CA LYS A 65 -3.59 -1.14 6.75
C LYS A 65 -3.89 -2.13 5.63
N TYR A 66 -5.17 -2.40 5.36
CA TYR A 66 -5.58 -3.29 4.28
C TYR A 66 -5.08 -2.85 2.89
N LEU A 67 -5.14 -1.54 2.60
CA LEU A 67 -4.65 -0.99 1.33
C LEU A 67 -3.13 -1.05 1.24
N THR A 68 -2.42 -0.79 2.34
CA THR A 68 -0.98 -0.97 2.46
C THR A 68 -0.58 -2.41 2.15
N ASP A 69 -1.22 -3.40 2.78
CA ASP A 69 -0.93 -4.82 2.55
C ASP A 69 -1.15 -5.22 1.08
N LYS A 70 -2.20 -4.70 0.45
CA LYS A 70 -2.45 -4.90 -0.98
C LYS A 70 -1.37 -4.30 -1.87
N LEU A 71 -0.93 -3.08 -1.59
CA LEU A 71 0.12 -2.42 -2.34
C LEU A 71 1.45 -3.19 -2.23
N VAL A 72 1.76 -3.72 -1.05
CA VAL A 72 2.94 -4.58 -0.81
C VAL A 72 2.82 -5.88 -1.61
N ASN A 73 1.68 -6.57 -1.52
CA ASN A 73 1.48 -7.83 -2.23
C ASN A 73 1.59 -7.66 -3.74
N LEU A 74 1.02 -6.57 -4.29
CA LEU A 74 1.12 -6.27 -5.72
C LEU A 74 2.57 -6.01 -6.14
N LYS A 75 3.37 -5.33 -5.30
CA LYS A 75 4.81 -5.13 -5.53
C LYS A 75 5.57 -6.47 -5.55
N ILE A 76 5.31 -7.35 -4.58
CA ILE A 76 5.94 -8.68 -4.51
C ILE A 76 5.56 -9.53 -5.73
N GLU A 77 4.30 -9.51 -6.16
CA GLU A 77 3.82 -10.27 -7.30
C GLU A 77 4.47 -9.82 -8.62
N VAL A 78 4.64 -8.51 -8.79
CA VAL A 78 5.41 -7.93 -9.90
C VAL A 78 6.86 -8.41 -9.87
N GLU A 79 7.53 -8.30 -8.72
CA GLU A 79 8.93 -8.70 -8.60
C GLU A 79 9.12 -10.18 -8.93
N LYS A 80 8.21 -11.04 -8.46
CA LYS A 80 8.18 -12.47 -8.80
C LYS A 80 7.98 -12.69 -10.29
N THR A 81 7.04 -11.97 -10.90
CA THR A 81 6.75 -12.07 -12.35
C THR A 81 7.99 -11.67 -13.16
N VAL A 82 8.67 -10.60 -12.77
CA VAL A 82 9.90 -10.15 -13.45
C VAL A 82 11.03 -11.16 -13.30
N ARG A 83 11.21 -11.76 -12.11
CA ARG A 83 12.22 -12.81 -11.90
C ARG A 83 11.93 -14.05 -12.74
N ALA A 84 10.68 -14.52 -12.75
CA ALA A 84 10.26 -15.66 -13.57
C ALA A 84 10.50 -15.41 -15.07
N ILE A 85 10.30 -14.17 -15.51
CA ILE A 85 10.62 -13.72 -16.87
C ILE A 85 12.14 -13.77 -17.14
N HIS A 86 12.98 -13.32 -16.20
CA HIS A 86 14.44 -13.38 -16.35
C HIS A 86 15.01 -14.81 -16.37
N GLU A 87 14.36 -15.73 -15.64
CA GLU A 87 14.79 -17.14 -15.54
C GLU A 87 14.35 -18.01 -16.74
N SER A 88 13.44 -17.51 -17.58
CA SER A 88 13.00 -18.19 -18.81
C SER A 88 13.42 -17.38 -20.04
N PRO A 89 14.47 -17.76 -20.79
CA PRO A 89 14.99 -16.98 -21.93
C PRO A 89 14.09 -17.07 -23.18
N GLN A 90 12.79 -17.31 -23.02
CA GLN A 90 11.84 -17.16 -24.11
C GLN A 90 11.80 -15.67 -24.47
N GLN A 91 12.03 -15.36 -25.75
CA GLN A 91 12.14 -14.01 -26.30
C GLN A 91 10.87 -13.19 -26.00
N LEU A 92 10.85 -12.53 -24.85
CA LEU A 92 9.77 -11.63 -24.46
C LEU A 92 9.98 -10.29 -25.15
N SER A 93 8.88 -9.74 -25.68
CA SER A 93 8.84 -8.41 -26.33
C SER A 93 9.02 -7.25 -25.34
N ILE A 94 9.14 -7.53 -24.03
CA ILE A 94 9.16 -6.54 -22.95
C ILE A 94 10.46 -6.72 -22.18
N ASP A 95 11.19 -5.62 -22.01
CA ASP A 95 12.37 -5.56 -21.15
C ASP A 95 11.93 -5.64 -19.67
N PRO A 96 12.28 -6.71 -18.94
CA PRO A 96 11.85 -6.93 -17.57
C PRO A 96 12.52 -5.95 -16.59
N ASN A 97 13.71 -5.44 -16.93
CA ASN A 97 14.37 -4.39 -16.15
C ASN A 97 13.66 -3.05 -16.33
N LYS A 98 13.19 -2.76 -17.54
CA LYS A 98 12.33 -1.60 -17.78
C LYS A 98 11.00 -1.70 -17.03
N LEU A 99 10.46 -2.91 -16.90
CA LEU A 99 9.24 -3.16 -16.13
C LEU A 99 9.42 -2.85 -14.63
N LEU A 100 10.50 -3.36 -14.02
CA LEU A 100 10.86 -3.02 -12.65
C LEU A 100 11.15 -1.53 -12.50
N ALA A 101 11.87 -0.94 -13.45
CA ALA A 101 12.19 0.48 -13.42
C ALA A 101 10.92 1.35 -13.52
N ASP A 102 9.97 1.01 -14.39
CA ASP A 102 8.70 1.74 -14.51
C ASP A 102 7.86 1.65 -13.24
N ILE A 103 7.93 0.53 -12.52
CA ILE A 103 7.22 0.33 -11.24
C ILE A 103 7.95 1.05 -10.10
N ASN A 104 9.27 0.96 -10.03
CA ASN A 104 10.08 1.71 -9.07
C ASN A 104 9.97 3.22 -9.31
N ASN A 105 9.86 3.66 -10.57
CA ASN A 105 9.63 5.06 -10.93
C ASN A 105 8.21 5.51 -10.62
N LEU A 106 7.21 4.63 -10.71
CA LEU A 106 5.85 4.89 -10.23
C LEU A 106 5.80 5.04 -8.71
N ILE A 107 6.66 4.31 -7.99
CA ILE A 107 6.85 4.42 -6.54
C ILE A 107 7.72 5.64 -6.16
N GLY A 108 8.50 6.18 -7.11
CA GLY A 108 9.42 7.29 -6.91
C GLY A 108 8.80 8.69 -6.91
N ASP A 109 7.49 8.83 -7.16
CA ASP A 109 6.82 10.12 -7.04
C ASP A 109 6.71 10.53 -5.56
N SER A 110 6.74 11.82 -5.25
CA SER A 110 6.86 12.30 -3.85
C SER A 110 5.75 11.80 -2.91
N ARG A 111 4.56 11.51 -3.46
CA ARG A 111 3.43 10.90 -2.74
C ARG A 111 3.64 9.41 -2.48
N SER A 112 4.30 8.73 -3.40
CA SER A 112 4.56 7.30 -3.38
C SER A 112 5.73 6.96 -2.44
N MET A 113 6.70 7.87 -2.25
CA MET A 113 7.72 7.78 -1.19
C MET A 113 7.15 7.90 0.23
N GLU A 114 6.11 8.71 0.44
CA GLU A 114 5.41 8.73 1.74
C GLU A 114 4.70 7.41 2.01
N ILE A 115 4.06 6.85 0.98
CA ILE A 115 3.42 5.54 1.05
C ILE A 115 4.45 4.45 1.36
N GLU A 116 5.62 4.49 0.72
CA GLU A 116 6.68 3.51 0.98
C GLU A 116 7.25 3.60 2.40
N LYS A 117 7.37 4.83 2.95
CA LYS A 117 7.73 5.01 4.38
C LYS A 117 6.67 4.44 5.32
N ASP A 118 5.39 4.70 5.03
CA ASP A 118 4.28 4.21 5.83
C ASP A 118 4.18 2.67 5.75
N ILE A 119 4.38 2.09 4.55
CA ILE A 119 4.48 0.65 4.30
C ILE A 119 5.63 0.03 5.10
N ASN A 120 6.83 0.60 5.02
CA ASN A 120 8.00 0.05 5.69
C ASN A 120 7.85 0.10 7.22
N LYS A 121 7.20 1.14 7.74
CA LYS A 121 6.90 1.25 9.17
C LYS A 121 5.90 0.17 9.62
N ILE A 122 4.82 -0.03 8.87
CA ILE A 122 3.83 -1.07 9.16
C ILE A 122 4.45 -2.47 9.11
N ASN A 123 5.31 -2.74 8.13
CA ASN A 123 6.02 -4.02 8.03
C ASN A 123 6.95 -4.24 9.23
N ALA A 124 7.71 -3.22 9.63
CA ALA A 124 8.57 -3.29 10.81
C ALA A 124 7.77 -3.54 12.10
N ASP A 125 6.62 -2.89 12.25
CA ASP A 125 5.73 -3.07 13.41
C ASP A 125 5.14 -4.51 13.44
N ASN A 126 4.72 -5.04 12.29
CA ASN A 126 4.22 -6.42 12.18
C ASN A 126 5.34 -7.46 12.48
N GLU A 127 6.54 -7.28 11.94
CA GLU A 127 7.70 -8.15 12.20
C GLU A 127 8.11 -8.13 13.68
N LEU A 128 8.09 -6.95 14.31
CA LEU A 128 8.31 -6.79 15.74
C LEU A 128 7.26 -7.55 16.57
N GLU A 129 5.99 -7.51 16.16
CA GLU A 129 4.91 -8.21 16.85
C GLU A 129 5.05 -9.74 16.73
N GLU A 130 5.44 -10.24 15.56
CA GLU A 130 5.73 -11.66 15.37
C GLU A 130 6.93 -12.13 16.19
N LEU A 131 8.00 -11.33 16.27
CA LEU A 131 9.17 -11.64 17.08
C LEU A 131 8.83 -11.69 18.57
N LYS A 132 8.01 -10.77 19.07
CA LYS A 132 7.54 -10.79 20.47
C LYS A 132 6.77 -12.06 20.78
N LYS A 133 5.82 -12.46 19.91
CA LYS A 133 5.06 -13.71 20.08
C LYS A 133 5.95 -14.95 20.11
N LYS A 134 7.03 -14.98 19.31
CA LYS A 134 8.02 -16.07 19.29
C LYS A 134 8.92 -16.10 20.52
N MET A 135 9.13 -14.98 21.21
CA MET A 135 9.94 -14.91 22.43
C MET A 135 9.15 -15.21 23.70
N GLU A 136 7.82 -15.05 23.66
CA GLU A 136 6.89 -15.38 24.75
C GLU A 136 6.39 -16.85 24.69
N SER A 137 6.76 -17.60 23.64
CA SER A 137 6.50 -19.04 23.47
C SER A 137 7.74 -19.87 23.82
#